data_AF-A0A662A025-F1
#
_entry.id   AF-A0A662A025-F1
#
_cell.length_a   1.000
_cell.length_b   1.000
_cell.length_c   1.000
_cell.angle_alpha   90.00
_cell.angle_beta   90.00
_cell.angle_gamma   90.00
#
_symmetry.space_group_name_H-M   'P 1'
#
loop_
_entity.id
_entity.type
_entity.pdbx_description
1 polymer ?
#
loop_
_entity_poly.entity_id
_entity_poly.type
_entity_poly.pdbx_seq_one_letter_code
_entity_poly.pdbx_strand_id
1 'polypeptide(L)'
;MESKNTASFDKLREFREQVERPGTIFYIWIVFLVLLILWGLYALYVQITQGHIVTGMRDNVVWGIYIVNFIFFMGISYAGALVSGTLHLFRTSWRK
;
A
#
# COMPACT_ATOMS: atom_id res chain seq x y z
N MET A 1 -23.91 -10.56 29.60
CA MET A 1 -23.29 -10.99 28.32
C MET A 1 -23.81 -10.22 27.12
N GLU A 2 -24.99 -9.59 27.20
CA GLU A 2 -25.62 -8.81 26.13
C GLU A 2 -24.93 -7.47 25.78
N SER A 3 -24.40 -6.71 26.76
CA SER A 3 -23.88 -5.35 26.50
C SER A 3 -22.57 -5.27 25.71
N LYS A 4 -21.77 -6.36 25.68
CA LYS A 4 -20.55 -6.41 24.86
C LYS A 4 -20.85 -6.62 23.37
N ASN A 5 -21.98 -7.24 23.05
CA ASN A 5 -22.34 -7.52 21.67
C ASN A 5 -22.86 -6.24 20.99
N THR A 6 -23.72 -5.49 21.66
CA THR A 6 -24.22 -4.19 21.19
C THR A 6 -23.12 -3.15 20.96
N ALA A 7 -22.16 -3.00 21.88
CA ALA A 7 -21.04 -2.07 21.70
C ALA A 7 -20.13 -2.42 20.50
N SER A 8 -19.99 -3.70 20.17
CA SER A 8 -19.24 -4.13 18.98
C SER A 8 -20.01 -3.82 17.69
N PHE A 9 -21.32 -4.07 17.69
CA PHE A 9 -22.18 -3.76 16.55
C PHE A 9 -22.26 -2.24 16.29
N ASP A 10 -22.19 -1.41 17.33
CA ASP A 10 -22.18 0.05 17.18
C ASP A 10 -20.87 0.57 16.56
N LYS A 11 -19.71 -0.01 16.87
CA LYS A 11 -18.45 0.31 16.17
C LYS A 11 -18.48 -0.11 14.70
N LEU A 12 -18.97 -1.31 14.40
CA LEU A 12 -19.10 -1.78 13.02
C LEU A 12 -20.05 -0.89 12.22
N ARG A 13 -21.08 -0.38 12.90
CA ARG A 13 -22.00 0.61 12.36
C ARG A 13 -21.28 1.91 11.98
N GLU A 14 -20.41 2.43 12.82
CA GLU A 14 -19.62 3.63 12.49
C GLU A 14 -18.73 3.42 11.24
N PHE A 15 -18.06 2.26 11.13
CA PHE A 15 -17.26 1.92 9.95
C PHE A 15 -18.10 1.74 8.68
N ARG A 16 -19.30 1.15 8.79
CA ARG A 16 -20.21 0.96 7.64
C ARG A 16 -20.56 2.28 6.99
N GLU A 17 -20.70 3.34 7.78
CA GLU A 17 -21.12 4.66 7.31
C GLU A 17 -20.02 5.32 6.46
N GLN A 18 -18.75 5.06 6.79
CA GLN A 18 -17.59 5.48 5.99
C GLN A 18 -17.49 4.72 4.65
N VAL A 19 -17.95 3.47 4.60
CA VAL A 19 -17.99 2.65 3.37
C VAL A 19 -19.22 2.99 2.50
N GLU A 20 -20.37 3.26 3.12
CA GLU A 20 -21.63 3.58 2.44
C GLU A 20 -21.63 4.97 1.80
N ARG A 21 -20.87 5.94 2.33
CA ARG A 21 -20.81 7.31 1.82
C ARG A 21 -19.37 7.79 1.61
N PRO A 22 -18.66 7.27 0.59
CA PRO A 22 -17.38 7.83 0.20
C PRO A 22 -17.56 9.30 -0.21
N GLY A 23 -16.94 10.21 0.53
CA GLY A 23 -17.01 11.64 0.22
C GLY A 23 -16.34 11.98 -1.11
N THR A 24 -16.62 13.16 -1.68
CA THR A 24 -16.04 13.59 -2.97
C THR A 24 -14.50 13.55 -3.00
N ILE A 25 -13.86 13.75 -1.84
CA ILE A 25 -12.40 13.64 -1.66
C ILE A 25 -11.89 12.22 -1.95
N PHE A 26 -12.64 11.18 -1.58
CA PHE A 26 -12.29 9.79 -1.89
C PHE A 26 -12.20 9.57 -3.40
N TYR A 27 -13.19 10.06 -4.15
CA TYR A 27 -13.20 9.94 -5.62
C TYR A 27 -12.05 10.70 -6.28
N ILE A 28 -11.69 11.89 -5.76
CA ILE A 28 -10.52 12.65 -6.23
C ILE A 28 -9.24 11.83 -6.04
N TRP A 29 -9.05 11.22 -4.86
CA TRP A 29 -7.90 10.35 -4.59
C TRP A 29 -7.87 9.13 -5.51
N ILE A 30 -9.02 8.49 -5.75
CA ILE A 30 -9.10 7.35 -6.67
C ILE A 30 -8.69 7.75 -8.09
N VAL A 31 -9.23 8.85 -8.62
CA VAL A 31 -8.86 9.33 -9.96
C VAL A 31 -7.37 9.67 -10.03
N PHE A 32 -6.84 10.34 -9.02
CA PHE A 32 -5.41 10.64 -8.93
C PHE A 32 -4.54 9.37 -8.95
N LEU A 33 -4.89 8.36 -8.16
CA LEU A 33 -4.16 7.08 -8.14
C LEU A 33 -4.25 6.34 -9.47
N VAL A 34 -5.42 6.36 -10.12
CA VAL A 34 -5.60 5.77 -11.46
C VAL A 34 -4.72 6.47 -12.50
N LEU A 35 -4.66 7.80 -12.48
CA LEU A 35 -3.77 8.57 -13.37
C LEU A 35 -2.30 8.21 -13.14
N LEU A 36 -1.89 8.01 -11.88
CA LEU A 36 -0.53 7.59 -11.53
C LEU A 36 -0.22 6.19 -12.09
N ILE A 37 -1.17 5.25 -12.01
CA ILE A 37 -1.03 3.92 -12.62
C ILE A 37 -0.91 4.01 -14.14
N LEU A 38 -1.75 4.82 -14.80
CA LEU A 38 -1.68 5.02 -16.26
C LEU A 38 -0.34 5.63 -16.68
N TRP A 39 0.19 6.57 -15.90
CA TRP A 39 1.53 7.12 -16.13
C TRP A 39 2.62 6.03 -16.00
N GLY A 40 2.51 5.17 -14.99
CA GLY A 40 3.41 4.02 -14.83
C GLY A 40 3.35 3.04 -16.01
N LEU A 41 2.15 2.76 -16.54
CA LEU A 41 1.97 1.93 -17.74
C LEU A 41 2.58 2.58 -18.99
N TYR A 42 2.46 3.90 -19.13
CA TYR A 42 3.13 4.63 -20.21
C TYR A 42 4.65 4.53 -20.10
N ALA A 43 5.22 4.69 -18.90
CA ALA A 43 6.65 4.51 -18.68
C ALA A 43 7.12 3.09 -19.03
N LEU A 44 6.31 2.06 -18.69
CA LEU A 44 6.59 0.67 -19.07
C LEU A 44 6.57 0.50 -20.60
N TYR A 45 5.61 1.10 -21.30
CA TYR A 45 5.55 1.08 -22.76
C TYR A 45 6.79 1.73 -23.40
N VAL A 46 7.19 2.91 -22.91
CA VAL A 46 8.41 3.60 -23.38
C VAL A 46 9.64 2.73 -23.15
N GLN A 47 9.74 2.06 -22.01
CA GLN A 47 10.85 1.18 -21.71
C GLN A 47 10.91 -0.06 -22.61
N ILE A 48 9.76 -0.67 -22.94
CA ILE A 48 9.70 -1.82 -23.85
C ILE A 48 10.16 -1.41 -25.26
N THR A 49 9.82 -0.20 -25.70
CA THR A 49 10.13 0.28 -27.07
C THR A 49 11.54 0.85 -27.21
N GLN A 50 12.03 1.59 -26.21
CA GLN A 50 13.33 2.30 -26.24
C GLN A 50 14.44 1.51 -25.54
N GLY A 51 14.11 0.39 -24.88
CA GLY A 51 15.04 -0.45 -24.14
C GLY A 51 15.37 0.07 -22.73
N HIS A 52 16.17 -0.71 -22.00
CA HIS A 52 16.52 -0.42 -20.60
C HIS A 52 17.42 0.81 -20.40
N ILE A 53 17.93 1.40 -21.48
CA ILE A 53 18.73 2.63 -21.43
C ILE A 53 17.94 3.80 -20.84
N VAL A 54 16.61 3.83 -21.04
CA VAL A 54 15.71 4.86 -20.48
C VAL A 54 15.71 4.83 -18.95
N THR A 55 16.02 3.68 -18.35
CA THR A 55 16.09 3.52 -16.89
C THR A 55 17.47 3.77 -16.30
N GLY A 56 18.42 4.22 -17.12
CA GLY A 56 19.79 4.53 -16.70
C GLY A 56 20.67 3.31 -16.44
N MET A 57 20.21 2.11 -16.83
CA MET A 57 20.96 0.87 -16.70
C MET A 57 22.15 0.88 -17.68
N ARG A 58 23.34 0.60 -17.16
CA ARG A 58 24.61 0.57 -17.90
C ARG A 58 25.42 -0.64 -17.47
N ASP A 59 26.46 -1.00 -18.20
CA ASP A 59 27.31 -2.16 -17.86
C ASP A 59 27.96 -2.07 -16.46
N ASN A 60 28.20 -0.85 -15.96
CA ASN A 60 28.69 -0.60 -14.60
C ASN A 60 27.58 -0.61 -13.53
N VAL A 61 26.31 -0.44 -13.91
CA VAL A 61 25.15 -0.40 -13.02
C VAL A 61 24.04 -1.23 -13.66
N VAL A 62 24.21 -2.54 -13.58
CA VAL A 62 23.36 -3.56 -14.21
C VAL A 62 21.99 -3.73 -13.54
N TRP A 63 21.84 -3.27 -12.29
CA TRP A 63 20.64 -3.53 -11.47
C TRP A 63 19.82 -2.25 -11.23
N GLY A 64 20.49 -1.10 -11.27
CA GLY A 64 19.91 0.24 -11.35
C GLY A 64 18.74 0.50 -10.41
N ILE A 65 17.76 1.23 -10.93
CA ILE A 65 16.57 1.68 -10.19
C ILE A 65 15.61 0.53 -9.83
N TYR A 66 15.63 -0.59 -10.55
CA TYR A 66 14.72 -1.71 -10.29
C TYR A 66 14.94 -2.33 -8.93
N ILE A 67 16.19 -2.66 -8.63
CA ILE A 67 16.51 -3.39 -7.41
C ILE A 67 16.41 -2.48 -6.20
N VAL A 68 16.73 -1.19 -6.36
CA VAL A 68 16.52 -0.19 -5.32
C VAL A 68 15.03 -0.10 -4.95
N ASN A 69 14.13 0.00 -5.94
CA ASN A 69 12.69 0.02 -5.67
C ASN A 69 12.19 -1.30 -5.08
N PHE A 70 12.65 -2.44 -5.61
CA PHE A 70 12.28 -3.75 -5.10
C PHE A 70 12.64 -3.90 -3.61
N ILE A 71 13.90 -3.60 -3.24
CA ILE A 71 14.36 -3.70 -1.85
C ILE A 71 13.63 -2.69 -0.95
N PHE A 72 13.35 -1.48 -1.46
CA PHE A 72 12.59 -0.48 -0.72
C PHE A 72 11.19 -0.98 -0.33
N PHE A 73 10.42 -1.50 -1.29
CA PHE A 73 9.08 -2.03 -1.01
C PHE A 73 9.11 -3.32 -0.19
N MET A 74 10.12 -4.17 -0.41
CA MET A 74 10.36 -5.33 0.45
C MET A 74 10.58 -4.89 1.90
N GLY A 75 11.43 -3.90 2.15
CA GLY A 75 11.71 -3.36 3.48
C GLY A 75 10.44 -2.82 4.19
N ILE A 76 9.60 -2.06 3.48
CA ILE A 76 8.31 -1.57 4.02
C ILE A 76 7.40 -2.75 4.40
N SER A 77 7.32 -3.77 3.55
CA SER A 77 6.49 -4.96 3.79
C SER A 77 6.97 -5.76 5.00
N TYR A 78 8.28 -5.97 5.13
CA TYR A 78 8.89 -6.63 6.29
C TYR A 78 8.71 -5.82 7.57
N ALA A 79 8.85 -4.50 7.54
CA ALA A 79 8.64 -3.66 8.70
C ALA A 79 7.21 -3.80 9.25
N GLY A 80 6.19 -3.82 8.37
CA GLY A 80 4.79 -4.06 8.78
C GLY A 80 4.58 -5.45 9.41
N ALA A 81 5.16 -6.49 8.80
CA ALA A 81 5.10 -7.85 9.33
C ALA A 81 5.82 -7.98 10.67
N LEU A 82 6.98 -7.35 10.83
CA LEU A 82 7.76 -7.33 12.06
C LEU A 82 7.00 -6.63 13.19
N VAL A 83 6.36 -5.49 12.93
CA VAL A 83 5.54 -4.79 13.94
C VAL A 83 4.38 -5.68 14.39
N SER A 84 3.66 -6.30 13.45
CA SER A 84 2.56 -7.23 13.75
C SER A 84 3.02 -8.46 14.54
N GLY A 85 4.11 -9.10 14.11
CA GLY A 85 4.69 -10.28 14.75
C GLY A 85 5.26 -9.98 16.13
N THR A 86 5.94 -8.85 16.29
CA THR A 86 6.49 -8.39 17.56
C THR A 86 5.38 -8.11 18.58
N LEU A 87 4.32 -7.42 18.16
CA LEU A 87 3.16 -7.16 19.01
C LEU A 87 2.44 -8.45 19.43
N HIS A 88 2.37 -9.43 18.52
CA HIS A 88 1.84 -10.76 18.79
C HIS A 88 2.69 -11.54 19.81
N LEU A 89 4.02 -11.53 19.63
CA LEU A 89 4.96 -12.25 20.48
C LEU A 89 4.97 -11.71 21.91
N PHE A 90 4.95 -10.39 22.08
CA PHE A 90 4.96 -9.76 23.41
C PHE A 90 3.60 -9.82 24.13
N ARG A 91 2.57 -10.45 23.54
CA ARG A 91 1.21 -10.60 24.11
C ARG A 91 0.73 -9.31 24.80
N THR A 92 0.96 -8.17 24.15
CA THR A 92 0.65 -6.86 24.76
C THR A 92 -0.87 -6.73 24.97
N SER A 93 -1.26 -6.34 26.18
CA SER A 93 -2.65 -6.35 26.68
C SER A 93 -3.57 -5.32 26.00
N TRP A 94 -3.01 -4.40 25.22
CA TRP A 94 -3.73 -3.30 24.55
C TRP A 94 -4.41 -3.66 23.22
N ARG A 95 -4.34 -4.94 22.80
CA ARG A 95 -4.91 -5.45 21.54
C ARG A 95 -6.44 -5.69 21.58
N LYS A 96 -7.23 -4.84 22.25
CA LYS A 96 -8.70 -4.91 22.19
C LYS A 96 -9.31 -3.60 21.75
#